data_AF-A0A445GMN8-F1
#
_entry.id   AF-A0A445GMN8-F1
#
_cell.length_a   1.000
_cell.length_b   1.000
_cell.length_c   1.000
_cell.angle_alpha   90.00
_cell.angle_beta   90.00
_cell.angle_gamma   90.00
#
_symmetry.space_group_name_H-M   'P 1'
#
loop_
_entity.id
_entity.type
_entity.pdbx_description
1 polymer ?
#
loop_
_entity_poly.entity_id
_entity_poly.type
_entity_poly.pdbx_seq_one_letter_code
_entity_poly.pdbx_strand_id
1 'polypeptide(L)'
;MADNEATEIVGVEWFSTYRGIGRPKTRIVAVGELCIPRMTREYTADILLRDINKSFCGVLYHGMDLDNNIGVATGDWIIDEDPAIKAIIHWLAASQVVHWISSHTHLALGTYGTYMLLSTQEETNVCVFQWLQLSKERPII
;
A
#
# COMPACT_ATOMS: atom_id res chain seq x y z
N MET A 1 -10.74 14.22 3.51
CA MET A 1 -10.52 13.14 4.50
C MET A 1 -9.22 13.44 5.20
N ALA A 2 -9.23 13.55 6.53
CA ALA A 2 -8.04 13.87 7.32
C ALA A 2 -6.99 12.75 7.23
N ASP A 3 -5.73 13.01 7.57
CA ASP A 3 -4.61 12.08 7.37
C ASP A 3 -4.73 10.77 8.16
N ASN A 4 -5.52 10.75 9.24
CA ASN A 4 -5.77 9.59 10.09
C ASN A 4 -7.16 8.95 9.88
N GLU A 5 -7.88 9.35 8.84
CA GLU A 5 -9.22 8.84 8.55
C GLU A 5 -9.21 7.88 7.35
N ALA A 6 -10.08 6.88 7.35
CA ALA A 6 -10.42 6.09 6.17
C ALA A 6 -11.93 5.83 6.19
N THR A 7 -12.53 5.64 5.01
CA THR A 7 -13.96 5.36 4.89
C THR A 7 -14.16 3.93 4.44
N GLU A 8 -14.80 3.12 5.28
CA GLU A 8 -15.18 1.75 4.95
C GLU A 8 -16.63 1.70 4.43
N ILE A 9 -16.84 0.92 3.38
CA ILE A 9 -18.17 0.62 2.83
C ILE A 9 -18.30 -0.90 2.74
N VAL A 10 -19.29 -1.45 3.45
CA VAL A 10 -19.56 -2.90 3.55
C VAL A 10 -20.86 -3.23 2.85
N GLY A 11 -20.90 -4.37 2.15
CA GLY A 11 -22.14 -4.91 1.59
C GLY A 11 -22.57 -4.23 0.29
N VAL A 12 -21.61 -3.69 -0.47
CA VAL A 12 -21.90 -3.10 -1.78
C VAL A 12 -22.23 -4.22 -2.78
N GLU A 13 -23.34 -4.04 -3.48
CA GLU A 13 -23.76 -4.92 -4.57
C GLU A 13 -23.29 -4.37 -5.92
N TRP A 14 -22.92 -5.28 -6.82
CA TRP A 14 -22.51 -4.94 -8.17
C TRP A 14 -23.72 -5.03 -9.10
N PHE A 15 -24.23 -3.89 -9.55
CA PHE A 15 -25.41 -3.82 -10.45
C PHE A 15 -25.05 -3.82 -11.94
N SER A 16 -23.78 -3.65 -12.30
CA SER A 16 -23.31 -3.60 -13.67
C SER A 16 -21.94 -4.27 -13.82
N THR A 17 -21.71 -4.94 -14.94
CA THR A 17 -20.41 -5.51 -15.27
C THR A 17 -19.74 -4.71 -16.38
N TYR A 18 -18.55 -4.18 -16.09
CA TYR A 18 -17.62 -3.69 -17.10
C TYR A 18 -16.49 -4.73 -17.21
N ARG A 19 -16.78 -5.85 -17.91
CA ARG A 19 -15.87 -7.02 -18.09
C ARG A 19 -15.12 -7.49 -16.81
N GLY A 20 -15.83 -7.85 -15.74
CA GLY A 20 -15.21 -8.41 -14.53
C GLY A 20 -16.14 -9.35 -13.76
N ILE A 21 -15.54 -10.33 -13.07
CA ILE A 21 -16.24 -11.36 -12.28
C ILE A 21 -16.73 -10.74 -10.96
N GLY A 22 -18.04 -10.79 -10.71
CA GLY A 22 -18.64 -10.26 -9.47
C GLY A 22 -18.23 -11.08 -8.24
N ARG A 23 -17.98 -10.41 -7.11
CA ARG A 23 -17.75 -11.05 -5.80
C ARG A 23 -18.98 -10.89 -4.91
N PRO A 24 -19.50 -11.96 -4.27
CA PRO A 24 -20.78 -11.94 -3.54
C PRO A 24 -20.73 -11.19 -2.19
N LYS A 25 -19.54 -10.86 -1.69
CA LYS A 25 -19.34 -9.96 -0.55
C LYS A 25 -18.23 -8.99 -0.90
N THR A 26 -18.53 -7.69 -0.85
CA THR A 26 -17.52 -6.67 -1.04
C THR A 26 -17.43 -5.76 0.16
N ARG A 27 -16.18 -5.44 0.48
CA ARG A 27 -15.77 -4.47 1.48
C ARG A 27 -14.75 -3.60 0.78
N ILE A 28 -15.02 -2.31 0.74
CA ILE A 28 -14.20 -1.33 0.03
C ILE A 28 -13.78 -0.30 1.06
N VAL A 29 -12.49 -0.03 1.14
CA VAL A 29 -11.96 1.03 1.99
C VAL A 29 -11.37 2.12 1.11
N ALA A 30 -11.92 3.32 1.23
CA ALA A 30 -11.39 4.50 0.57
C ALA A 30 -10.31 5.13 1.44
N VAL A 31 -9.12 5.29 0.85
CA VAL A 31 -7.94 5.89 1.46
C VAL A 31 -7.49 7.07 0.59
N GLY A 32 -7.19 8.20 1.23
CA GLY A 32 -6.84 9.46 0.56
C GLY A 32 -5.33 9.66 0.54
N GLU A 33 -4.66 9.08 -0.43
CA GLU A 33 -3.22 9.26 -0.61
C GLU A 33 -2.86 10.68 -1.04
N LEU A 34 -1.67 11.13 -0.66
CA LEU A 34 -1.12 12.37 -1.22
C LEU A 34 -0.76 12.10 -2.67
N CYS A 35 -0.97 13.10 -3.54
CA CYS A 35 -0.41 13.13 -4.87
C CYS A 35 0.93 13.87 -4.83
N ILE A 36 2.04 13.14 -4.85
CA ILE A 36 3.38 13.71 -4.92
C ILE A 36 3.90 13.52 -6.35
N PRO A 37 4.01 14.59 -7.15
CA PRO A 37 4.45 14.46 -8.54
C PRO A 37 5.82 13.78 -8.62
N ARG A 38 5.98 12.79 -9.53
CA ARG A 38 7.22 12.02 -9.73
C ARG A 38 8.46 12.89 -9.87
N MET A 39 8.30 14.10 -10.39
CA MET A 39 9.35 15.09 -10.58
C MET A 39 9.92 15.68 -9.28
N THR A 40 9.14 15.71 -8.19
CA THR A 40 9.59 16.35 -6.95
C THR A 40 10.42 15.44 -6.06
N ARG A 41 10.40 14.10 -6.21
CA ARG A 41 11.21 13.07 -5.50
C ARG A 41 11.38 13.23 -3.96
N GLU A 42 10.70 14.18 -3.34
CA GLU A 42 10.84 14.54 -1.93
C GLU A 42 9.89 13.71 -1.07
N TYR A 43 10.09 12.39 -1.02
CA TYR A 43 9.55 11.54 0.05
C TYR A 43 10.19 11.83 1.42
N THR A 44 10.04 13.03 1.96
CA THR A 44 10.61 13.35 3.29
C THR A 44 10.11 12.34 4.33
N ALA A 45 10.83 12.21 5.44
CA ALA A 45 10.43 11.31 6.52
C ALA A 45 8.97 11.51 6.94
N ASP A 46 8.55 12.78 7.04
CA ASP A 46 7.19 13.16 7.40
C ASP A 46 6.15 12.70 6.36
N ILE A 47 6.45 12.84 5.08
CA ILE A 47 5.58 12.41 3.99
C ILE A 47 5.47 10.88 3.94
N LEU A 48 6.60 10.16 4.09
CA LEU A 48 6.61 8.70 4.17
C LEU A 48 5.79 8.20 5.35
N LEU A 49 6.02 8.78 6.53
CA LEU A 49 5.26 8.41 7.73
C LEU A 49 3.78 8.71 7.57
N ARG A 50 3.42 9.85 6.98
CA ARG A 50 2.02 10.19 6.69
C ARG A 50 1.39 9.17 5.77
N ASP A 51 2.02 8.82 4.64
CA ASP A 51 1.45 7.88 3.67
C ASP A 51 1.39 6.44 4.20
N ILE A 52 2.38 6.03 5.01
CA ILE A 52 2.34 4.75 5.75
C ILE A 52 1.17 4.76 6.73
N ASN A 53 1.03 5.80 7.55
CA ASN A 53 -0.05 5.92 8.52
C ASN A 53 -1.42 5.95 7.84
N LYS A 54 -1.52 6.65 6.71
CA LYS A 54 -2.75 6.74 5.94
C LYS A 54 -3.16 5.39 5.35
N SER A 55 -2.19 4.67 4.79
CA SER A 55 -2.39 3.30 4.29
C SER A 55 -2.75 2.36 5.43
N PHE A 56 -2.07 2.48 6.57
CA PHE A 56 -2.33 1.71 7.78
C PHE A 56 -3.74 1.95 8.30
N CYS A 57 -4.22 3.19 8.36
CA CYS A 57 -5.60 3.49 8.73
C CYS A 57 -6.59 2.72 7.85
N GLY A 58 -6.35 2.59 6.55
CA GLY A 58 -7.19 1.80 5.66
C GLY A 58 -7.16 0.30 5.95
N VAL A 59 -6.01 -0.24 6.33
CA VAL A 59 -5.84 -1.68 6.60
C VAL A 59 -6.29 -2.07 8.01
N LEU A 60 -6.15 -1.18 9.01
CA LEU A 60 -6.49 -1.43 10.41
C LEU A 60 -7.97 -1.81 10.59
N TYR A 61 -8.88 -1.21 9.83
CA TYR A 61 -10.31 -1.56 9.87
C TYR A 61 -10.58 -3.03 9.50
N HIS A 62 -9.67 -3.67 8.79
CA HIS A 62 -9.72 -5.11 8.48
C HIS A 62 -9.03 -5.97 9.54
N GLY A 63 -7.92 -5.50 10.11
CA GLY A 63 -7.11 -6.25 11.08
C GLY A 63 -7.86 -6.60 12.37
N MET A 64 -8.92 -5.87 12.72
CA MET A 64 -9.78 -6.21 13.86
C MET A 64 -10.69 -7.43 13.62
N ASP A 65 -10.80 -7.90 12.37
CA ASP A 65 -11.50 -9.14 11.95
C ASP A 65 -10.49 -10.30 11.76
N LEU A 66 -9.51 -10.41 12.66
CA LEU A 66 -8.40 -11.38 12.66
C LEU A 66 -8.85 -12.84 12.44
N ASP A 67 -10.07 -13.19 12.84
CA ASP A 67 -10.62 -14.54 12.74
C ASP A 67 -10.88 -15.02 11.29
N ASN A 68 -10.92 -14.11 10.30
CA ASN A 68 -11.33 -14.45 8.93
C ASN A 68 -10.20 -14.50 7.90
N ASN A 69 -8.93 -14.32 8.30
CA ASN A 69 -7.76 -14.38 7.41
C ASN A 69 -7.93 -13.54 6.11
N ILE A 70 -8.56 -12.38 6.24
CA ILE A 70 -8.90 -11.48 5.13
C ILE A 70 -7.63 -10.70 4.75
N GLY A 71 -7.20 -10.85 3.50
CA GLY A 71 -6.09 -10.08 2.95
C GLY A 71 -6.53 -8.78 2.29
N VAL A 72 -5.57 -7.91 2.02
CA VAL A 72 -5.79 -6.63 1.35
C VAL A 72 -5.54 -6.79 -0.14
N ALA A 73 -6.50 -6.37 -0.97
CA ALA A 73 -6.29 -6.24 -2.42
C ALA A 73 -6.06 -4.76 -2.76
N THR A 74 -4.89 -4.45 -3.30
CA THR A 74 -4.45 -3.10 -3.69
C THR A 74 -3.89 -3.11 -5.12
N GLY A 75 -3.65 -1.94 -5.73
CA GLY A 75 -3.14 -1.80 -7.10
C GLY A 75 -2.15 -0.64 -7.24
N ASP A 76 -1.99 -0.10 -8.45
CA ASP A 76 -1.26 1.15 -8.65
C ASP A 76 -2.18 2.34 -8.34
N TRP A 77 -1.84 3.09 -7.30
CA TRP A 77 -2.58 4.28 -6.91
C TRP A 77 -1.83 5.46 -7.52
N ILE A 78 -2.46 6.12 -8.49
CA ILE A 78 -2.00 7.35 -9.17
C ILE A 78 -0.92 7.13 -10.25
N ILE A 79 -1.15 7.73 -11.43
CA ILE A 79 -0.35 7.55 -12.67
C ILE A 79 1.02 8.28 -12.61
N ASP A 80 1.15 9.30 -11.74
CA ASP A 80 2.32 10.19 -11.69
C ASP A 80 3.18 10.03 -10.43
N GLU A 81 3.10 8.86 -9.77
CA GLU A 81 3.96 8.49 -8.65
C GLU A 81 4.88 7.32 -9.02
N ASP A 82 5.86 7.01 -8.17
CA ASP A 82 6.67 5.80 -8.32
C ASP A 82 5.90 4.61 -7.72
N PRO A 83 5.36 3.70 -8.54
CA PRO A 83 4.55 2.59 -8.05
C PRO A 83 5.36 1.60 -7.21
N ALA A 84 6.69 1.55 -7.36
CA ALA A 84 7.52 0.72 -6.51
C ALA A 84 7.57 1.24 -5.07
N ILE A 85 7.69 2.56 -4.89
CA ILE A 85 7.69 3.18 -3.56
C ILE A 85 6.31 3.02 -2.90
N LYS A 86 5.23 3.24 -3.65
CA LYS A 86 3.86 3.05 -3.13
C LYS A 86 3.58 1.60 -2.75
N ALA A 87 4.05 0.64 -3.54
CA ALA A 87 3.96 -0.77 -3.18
C ALA A 87 4.68 -1.06 -1.85
N ILE A 88 5.88 -0.52 -1.63
CA ILE A 88 6.60 -0.69 -0.36
C ILE A 88 5.84 -0.03 0.80
N ILE A 89 5.27 1.17 0.62
CA ILE A 89 4.46 1.84 1.63
C ILE A 89 3.25 0.99 2.03
N HIS A 90 2.53 0.43 1.06
CA HIS A 90 1.40 -0.46 1.32
C HIS A 90 1.82 -1.76 2.02
N TRP A 91 2.98 -2.32 1.66
CA TRP A 91 3.51 -3.50 2.36
C TRP A 91 3.90 -3.19 3.80
N LEU A 92 4.56 -2.05 4.05
CA LEU A 92 4.91 -1.62 5.41
C LEU A 92 3.67 -1.37 6.27
N ALA A 93 2.59 -0.85 5.68
CA ALA A 93 1.32 -0.68 6.39
C ALA A 93 0.62 -2.03 6.63
N ALA A 94 0.56 -2.88 5.61
CA ALA A 94 -0.11 -4.17 5.69
C ALA A 94 0.59 -5.16 6.62
N SER A 95 1.92 -5.21 6.61
CA SER A 95 2.72 -6.13 7.44
C SER A 95 2.51 -5.93 8.95
N GLN A 96 1.95 -4.79 9.36
CA GLN A 96 1.64 -4.51 10.75
C GLN A 96 0.38 -5.24 11.26
N VAL A 97 -0.54 -5.60 10.35
CA VAL A 97 -1.92 -5.97 10.75
C VAL A 97 -2.58 -7.07 9.89
N VAL A 98 -2.03 -7.42 8.72
CA VAL A 98 -2.64 -8.45 7.85
C VAL A 98 -1.67 -9.57 7.47
N HIS A 99 -2.24 -10.76 7.29
CA HIS A 99 -1.49 -11.97 6.98
C HIS A 99 -1.05 -12.07 5.52
N TRP A 100 -1.76 -11.44 4.59
CA TRP A 100 -1.38 -11.43 3.18
C TRP A 100 -1.91 -10.18 2.44
N ILE A 101 -1.16 -9.75 1.43
CA ILE A 101 -1.51 -8.65 0.53
C ILE A 101 -1.46 -9.13 -0.92
N SER A 102 -2.41 -8.69 -1.74
CA SER A 102 -2.42 -8.90 -3.19
C SER A 102 -2.34 -7.55 -3.89
N SER A 103 -1.19 -7.27 -4.49
CA SER A 103 -0.92 -6.04 -5.23
C SER A 103 -1.04 -6.29 -6.73
N HIS A 104 -1.91 -5.55 -7.41
CA HIS A 104 -2.08 -5.58 -8.87
C HIS A 104 -1.39 -4.35 -9.48
N THR A 105 -0.11 -4.48 -9.78
CA THR A 105 0.73 -3.39 -10.30
C THR A 105 1.16 -3.66 -11.73
N HIS A 106 1.25 -2.62 -12.58
CA HIS A 106 1.82 -2.74 -13.93
C HIS A 106 3.31 -3.10 -13.94
N LEU A 107 4.00 -2.95 -12.80
CA LEU A 107 5.42 -3.27 -12.58
C LEU A 107 5.63 -4.51 -11.68
N ALA A 108 4.71 -5.49 -11.76
CA ALA A 108 4.64 -6.65 -10.88
C ALA A 108 5.97 -7.41 -10.67
N LEU A 109 6.82 -7.51 -11.69
CA LEU A 109 8.11 -8.20 -11.56
C LEU A 109 9.14 -7.42 -10.73
N GLY A 110 9.17 -6.09 -10.88
CA GLY A 110 10.09 -5.24 -10.14
C GLY A 110 9.73 -5.17 -8.67
N THR A 111 8.44 -4.95 -8.38
CA THR A 111 7.91 -4.96 -7.02
C THR A 111 8.11 -6.33 -6.37
N TYR A 112 7.70 -7.43 -7.03
CA TYR A 112 7.89 -8.78 -6.50
C TYR A 112 9.37 -9.10 -6.21
N GLY A 113 10.30 -8.71 -7.08
CA GLY A 113 11.74 -8.89 -6.86
C GLY A 113 12.23 -8.17 -5.60
N THR A 114 11.80 -6.92 -5.38
CA THR A 114 12.12 -6.17 -4.16
C THR A 114 11.53 -6.83 -2.92
N TYR A 115 10.27 -7.29 -2.97
CA TYR A 115 9.65 -8.02 -1.87
C TYR A 115 10.42 -9.29 -1.50
N MET A 116 10.79 -10.09 -2.51
CA MET A 116 11.56 -11.32 -2.31
C MET A 116 12.92 -11.03 -1.69
N LEU A 117 13.59 -9.97 -2.13
CA LEU A 117 14.89 -9.58 -1.58
C LEU A 117 14.77 -9.14 -0.11
N LEU A 118 13.78 -8.31 0.23
CA LEU A 118 13.57 -7.85 1.60
C LEU A 118 13.15 -9.01 2.53
N SER A 119 12.30 -9.92 2.07
CA SER A 119 11.85 -11.07 2.87
C SER A 119 12.96 -12.11 3.08
N THR A 120 13.80 -12.35 2.07
CA THR A 120 14.95 -13.28 2.20
C THR A 120 16.05 -12.76 3.11
N GLN A 121 16.20 -11.44 3.24
CA GLN A 121 17.14 -10.80 4.15
C GLN A 121 16.56 -10.62 5.58
N GLU A 122 15.32 -11.07 5.83
CA GLU A 122 14.60 -10.90 7.10
C GLU A 122 14.58 -9.44 7.58
N GLU A 123 14.50 -8.49 6.65
CA GLU A 123 14.53 -7.07 6.96
C GLU A 123 13.30 -6.64 7.75
N THR A 124 13.50 -5.89 8.83
CA THR A 124 12.39 -5.36 9.62
C THR A 124 11.75 -4.15 8.92
N ASN A 125 10.48 -3.85 9.25
CA ASN A 125 9.80 -2.64 8.78
C ASN A 125 10.62 -1.36 9.04
N VAL A 126 11.36 -1.30 10.16
CA VAL A 126 12.23 -0.17 10.52
C VAL A 126 13.43 -0.09 9.59
N CYS A 127 14.09 -1.22 9.30
CA CYS A 127 15.21 -1.27 8.37
C CYS A 127 14.80 -0.80 6.98
N VAL A 128 13.65 -1.27 6.48
CA VAL A 128 13.13 -0.88 5.16
C VAL A 128 12.77 0.61 5.12
N PHE A 129 12.16 1.14 6.18
CA PHE A 129 11.86 2.57 6.30
C PHE A 129 13.14 3.42 6.30
N GLN A 130 14.16 3.02 7.07
CA GLN A 130 15.45 3.71 7.11
C GLN A 130 16.19 3.61 5.77
N TRP A 131 16.10 2.47 5.07
CA TRP A 131 16.64 2.32 3.73
C TRP A 131 15.97 3.26 2.73
N LEU A 132 14.64 3.42 2.76
CA LEU A 132 13.93 4.38 1.93
C LEU A 132 14.43 5.82 2.17
N GLN A 133 14.65 6.20 3.42
CA GLN A 133 15.21 7.51 3.76
C GLN A 133 16.64 7.69 3.19
N LEU A 134 17.50 6.68 3.32
CA LEU A 134 18.89 6.73 2.86
C LEU A 134 19.03 6.66 1.32
N SER A 135 18.09 5.99 0.63
CA SER A 135 18.08 5.86 -0.83
C SER A 135 17.99 7.20 -1.57
N LYS A 136 17.59 8.27 -0.87
CA LYS A 136 17.51 9.64 -1.37
C LYS A 136 18.84 10.37 -1.40
N GLU A 137 19.77 9.97 -0.55
CA GLU A 137 21.08 10.61 -0.42
C GLU A 137 22.08 10.08 -1.45
N ARG A 138 21.70 9.04 -2.21
CA ARG A 138 22.53 8.48 -3.27
C ARG A 138 21.99 8.93 -4.63
N PRO A 139 22.65 9.88 -5.32
CA PRO A 139 22.42 10.04 -6.75
C PRO A 139 22.76 8.70 -7.41
N ILE A 140 21.79 8.12 -8.10
CA ILE A 140 22.05 7.01 -9.02
C ILE A 140 23.00 7.59 -10.07
N ILE A 141 24.24 7.07 -10.06
CA ILE A 141 25.35 7.45 -10.95
C ILE A 141 24.96 7.19 -12.40
#